data_AF-A0A4U2DGZ2-F1
#
_entry.id   AF-A0A4U2DGZ2-F1
#
_cell.length_a   1.000
_cell.length_b   1.000
_cell.length_c   1.000
_cell.angle_alpha   90.00
_cell.angle_beta   90.00
_cell.angle_gamma   90.00
#
_symmetry.space_group_name_H-M   'P 1'
#
loop_
_entity.id
_entity.type
_entity.pdbx_description
1 polymer ?
#
loop_
_entity_poly.entity_id
_entity_poly.type
_entity_poly.pdbx_seq_one_letter_code
_entity_poly.pdbx_strand_id
1 'polypeptide(L)' 'MGKIVAIGNEKGGVGKTTSVVNLAYYFSHVRNKKVLVVDMDPQCNLTDKYFDQDDESKAKPASITRK' A
#
# COMPACT_ATOMS: atom_id res chain seq x y z
N MET A 1 -9.86 10.27 13.29
CA MET A 1 -10.33 10.23 11.88
C MET A 1 -9.12 10.26 10.96
N GLY A 2 -9.06 9.41 9.92
CA GLY A 2 -7.94 9.36 8.97
C GLY A 2 -8.05 10.45 7.90
N LYS A 3 -6.93 10.80 7.25
CA LYS A 3 -6.92 11.65 6.03
C LYS A 3 -7.06 10.75 4.80
N ILE A 4 -7.93 11.13 3.87
CA ILE A 4 -8.14 10.42 2.61
C ILE A 4 -7.51 11.25 1.48
N VAL A 5 -6.70 10.61 0.65
CA VAL A 5 -6.04 11.23 -0.50
C VAL A 5 -6.29 10.35 -1.72
N ALA A 6 -6.84 10.93 -2.79
CA ALA A 6 -7.03 10.27 -4.07
C ALA A 6 -6.03 10.80 -5.09
N ILE A 7 -5.36 9.90 -5.81
CA ILE A 7 -4.42 10.25 -6.88
C ILE A 7 -5.03 9.81 -8.21
N GLY A 8 -5.46 10.79 -9.01
CA GLY A 8 -6.13 10.57 -10.29
C GLY A 8 -5.54 11.43 -11.40
N ASN A 9 -5.52 10.87 -12.61
CA ASN A 9 -5.19 11.55 -13.87
C ASN A 9 -5.68 10.67 -15.03
N GLU A 10 -6.35 11.26 -16.02
CA GLU A 10 -6.92 10.60 -17.20
C GLU A 10 -5.88 10.20 -18.27
N LYS A 11 -4.61 10.11 -17.88
CA LYS A 11 -3.52 9.68 -18.76
C LYS A 11 -2.78 8.47 -18.21
N GLY A 12 -2.55 7.47 -19.06
CA GLY A 12 -1.72 6.30 -18.78
C GLY A 12 -0.24 6.67 -18.67
N GLY A 13 0.53 5.88 -17.91
CA GLY A 13 1.99 6.01 -17.86
C GLY A 13 2.55 7.26 -17.16
N VAL A 14 1.73 8.06 -16.49
CA VAL A 14 2.16 9.30 -15.79
C VAL A 14 2.59 9.10 -14.33
N GLY A 15 2.76 7.85 -13.89
CA GLY A 15 3.29 7.54 -12.56
C GLY A 15 2.29 7.61 -11.40
N LYS A 16 0.97 7.51 -11.63
CA LYS A 16 -0.07 7.51 -10.58
C LYS A 16 0.18 6.42 -9.53
N THR A 17 0.23 5.16 -9.96
CA THR A 17 0.47 3.99 -9.11
C THR A 17 1.80 4.10 -8.36
N THR A 18 2.86 4.48 -9.06
CA THR A 18 4.19 4.67 -8.47
C THR A 18 4.19 5.75 -7.38
N SER A 19 3.45 6.84 -7.59
CA SER A 19 3.28 7.90 -6.59
C SER A 19 2.53 7.40 -5.36
N VAL A 20 1.46 6.61 -5.54
CA VAL A 20 0.70 6.01 -4.44
C VAL A 20 1.59 5.14 -3.56
N VAL A 21 2.39 4.24 -4.16
CA VAL A 21 3.29 3.33 -3.41
C VAL A 21 4.36 4.11 -2.64
N ASN A 22 5.00 5.09 -3.27
CA ASN A 22 6.05 5.87 -2.60
C ASN A 22 5.50 6.69 -1.42
N LEU A 23 4.31 7.29 -1.57
CA LEU A 23 3.64 7.99 -0.48
C LEU A 23 3.25 7.02 0.63
N ALA A 24 2.71 5.85 0.29
CA ALA A 24 2.35 4.83 1.26
C ALA A 24 3.58 4.35 2.06
N TYR A 25 4.70 4.10 1.39
CA TYR A 25 5.97 3.75 2.02
C TYR A 25 6.47 4.85 2.96
N TYR A 26 6.50 6.10 2.50
CA TYR A 26 6.93 7.23 3.31
C TYR A 26 6.07 7.39 4.57
N PHE A 27 4.73 7.37 4.43
CA PHE A 27 3.85 7.56 5.57
C PHE A 27 3.91 6.38 6.55
N SER A 28 4.04 5.15 6.06
CA SER A 28 4.14 3.96 6.91
C SER A 28 5.50 3.86 7.61
N HIS A 29 6.60 3.89 6.88
CA HIS A 29 7.94 3.58 7.42
C HIS A 29 8.66 4.81 7.96
N VAL A 30 8.53 5.97 7.31
CA VAL A 30 9.27 7.19 7.71
C VAL A 30 8.46 8.00 8.73
N ARG A 31 7.14 8.06 8.58
CA ARG A 31 6.26 8.83 9.48
C ARG A 31 5.54 7.98 10.53
N ASN A 32 5.73 6.67 10.53
CA ASN A 32 5.14 5.71 11.46
C ASN A 32 3.61 5.88 11.57
N LYS A 33 2.92 5.98 10.42
CA LYS A 33 1.46 6.09 10.34
C LYS A 33 0.87 4.76 9.86
N LYS A 34 -0.33 4.44 10.33
CA LYS A 34 -1.16 3.39 9.71
C LYS A 34 -1.68 3.92 8.38
N VAL A 35 -1.37 3.20 7.30
CA VAL A 35 -1.74 3.55 5.93
C VAL A 35 -2.58 2.41 5.36
N LEU A 36 -3.71 2.76 4.73
CA LEU A 36 -4.50 1.87 3.90
C LEU A 36 -4.37 2.36 2.46
N VAL A 37 -4.03 1.45 1.57
CA VAL A 37 -3.98 1.70 0.13
C VAL A 37 -5.18 0.97 -0.50
N VAL A 38 -5.91 1.67 -1.36
CA VAL A 38 -7.08 1.12 -2.07
C VAL A 38 -6.82 1.28 -3.56
N ASP A 39 -6.83 0.16 -4.29
CA ASP A 39 -6.75 0.16 -5.75
C ASP A 39 -8.17 0.25 -6.34
N MET A 40 -8.39 1.26 -7.18
CA MET A 40 -9.65 1.47 -7.90
C MET A 40 -9.42 1.59 -9.41
N ASP A 41 -8.22 1.27 -9.89
CA ASP A 41 -7.93 1.24 -11.33
C ASP A 41 -8.35 -0.13 -11.88
N PRO A 42 -9.21 -0.20 -12.92
CA PRO A 42 -9.60 -1.47 -13.54
C PRO A 42 -8.42 -2.31 -14.06
N GLN A 43 -7.24 -1.70 -14.27
CA GLN A 43 -6.03 -2.39 -14.67
C GLN A 43 -5.26 -3.04 -13.50
N CYS A 44 -5.70 -2.84 -12.25
CA CYS A 44 -5.14 -3.44 -11.03
C CYS A 44 -3.61 -3.31 -10.85
N ASN A 45 -2.99 -2.33 -11.52
CA ASN A 45 -1.54 -2.16 -11.54
C ASN A 45 -0.90 -2.02 -10.15
N LEU A 46 -1.65 -1.48 -9.17
CA LEU A 46 -1.14 -1.31 -7.82
C LEU A 46 -1.11 -2.64 -7.09
N THR A 47 -2.23 -3.37 -7.17
CA THR A 47 -2.40 -4.69 -6.55
C THR A 47 -1.38 -5.67 -7.13
N ASP A 48 -1.41 -5.91 -8.44
CA ASP A 48 -0.62 -6.94 -9.12
C ASP A 48 0.90 -6.77 -8.93
N LYS A 49 1.39 -5.51 -8.95
CA LYS A 49 2.84 -5.25 -8.96
C LYS A 49 3.45 -5.09 -7.58
N TYR A 50 2.65 -4.68 -6.58
CA TYR A 50 3.18 -4.25 -5.29
C TYR A 50 2.59 -4.97 -4.08
N PHE A 51 1.40 -5.58 -4.21
CA PHE A 51 0.70 -6.19 -3.09
C PHE A 51 0.30 -7.66 -3.32
N ASP A 52 0.28 -8.14 -4.56
CA ASP A 52 -0.06 -9.52 -4.92
C ASP A 52 1.10 -10.51 -4.70
N GLN A 53 1.88 -10.31 -3.63
CA GLN A 53 2.80 -11.34 -3.15
C GLN A 53 2.07 -12.15 -2.08
N ASP A 54 1.65 -13.36 -2.46
CA ASP A 54 1.37 -14.46 -1.54
C ASP A 54 2.65 -14.80 -0.76
N ASP A 55 3.05 -13.91 0.16
CA ASP A 55 4.19 -14.08 1.01
C ASP A 55 3.69 -14.61 2.36
N GLU A 56 3.22 -15.86 2.38
CA GLU A 56 2.90 -16.63 3.60
C GLU A 56 4.07 -16.63 4.61
N SER A 57 5.29 -16.27 4.18
CA SER A 57 6.48 -16.23 5.02
C SER A 57 6.56 -15.04 5.99
N LYS A 58 5.73 -13.99 5.82
CA LYS A 58 5.82 -12.74 6.62
C LYS A 58 4.72 -12.56 7.66
N ALA A 59 3.76 -13.48 7.76
CA ALA A 59 2.71 -13.47 8.77
C ALA A 59 2.94 -14.53 9.87
N LYS A 60 4.01 -14.41 10.65
CA LYS A 60 4.00 -14.96 12.01
C LYS A 60 3.87 -13.79 12.98
N PRO A 61 2.72 -13.60 13.65
CA PRO A 61 2.72 -12.74 14.82
C PRO A 61 3.74 -13.33 15.80
N ALA A 62 4.67 -12.49 16.26
CA ALA A 62 5.55 -12.84 17.35
C ALA A 62 4.70 -13.50 18.44
N SER A 63 5.00 -14.76 18.71
CA SER A 63 4.40 -15.54 19.78
C SER A 63 4.36 -14.67 21.03
N ILE A 64 3.17 -14.16 21.35
CA ILE A 64 2.89 -13.57 22.65
C ILE A 64 3.07 -14.72 23.62
N THR A 65 4.20 -14.70 24.32
CA THR A 65 4.47 -15.52 25.49
C THR A 65 3.34 -15.27 26.49
N ARG A 66 2.36 -16.19 26.53
CA ARG A 66 1.51 -16.34 27.70
C ARG A 66 2.30 -17.18 28.69
N LYS A 67 2.58 -16.58 29.86
CA LYS A 67 2.84 -17.36 31.07
C LYS A 67 1.66 -18.28 31.35
#